data_AF-A0AAT9GTL1-F1
#
_entry.id   AF-A0AAT9GTL1-F1
#
_cell.length_a   1.000
_cell.length_b   1.000
_cell.length_c   1.000
_cell.angle_alpha   90.00
_cell.angle_beta   90.00
_cell.angle_gamma   90.00
#
_symmetry.space_group_name_H-M   'P 1'
#
loop_
_entity.id
_entity.type
_entity.pdbx_description
1 polymer ?
#
loop_
_entity_poly.entity_id
_entity_poly.type
_entity_poly.pdbx_seq_one_letter_code
_entity_poly.pdbx_strand_id
1 'polypeptide(L)'
;MVKLIATLGTSPGGVFETYTNLINGNYESDNPSKVEIDTIYLIRTLDKDVEFAFKLVKALFICQKIPSEVVEIKINISDITNKQEYEQFKSQIFQKIGKGDFVDFTGGRKAMSVAAAIQALKRDAYLVTTIIPQSEYNRIQNKLKELKNKENEINDILANKNLSLCPELNELIVHGARTILLS
;
A
#
# COMPACT_ATOMS: atom_id res chain seq x y z
N MET A 1 3.66 -19.18 -0.77
CA MET A 1 2.80 -18.09 -0.27
C MET A 1 2.96 -16.91 -1.21
N VAL A 2 1.88 -16.18 -1.46
CA VAL A 2 1.86 -15.06 -2.41
C VAL A 2 2.10 -13.75 -1.67
N LYS A 3 2.74 -12.79 -2.34
CA LYS A 3 3.03 -11.47 -1.77
C LYS A 3 1.99 -10.46 -2.23
N LEU A 4 1.70 -9.47 -1.39
CA LEU A 4 1.04 -8.24 -1.84
C LEU A 4 2.11 -7.17 -2.08
N ILE A 5 2.21 -6.65 -3.30
CA ILE A 5 3.13 -5.58 -3.67
C ILE A 5 2.30 -4.34 -3.99
N ALA A 6 2.41 -3.29 -3.20
CA ALA A 6 1.62 -2.07 -3.38
C ALA A 6 2.51 -0.86 -3.69
N THR A 7 2.14 -0.07 -4.70
CA THR A 7 2.70 1.26 -4.87
C THR A 7 2.08 2.24 -3.88
N LEU A 8 2.91 3.05 -3.23
CA LEU A 8 2.47 3.97 -2.19
C LEU A 8 2.63 5.42 -2.65
N GLY A 9 1.60 6.22 -2.39
CA GLY A 9 1.61 7.67 -2.57
C GLY A 9 1.59 8.38 -1.23
N THR A 10 1.06 9.61 -1.21
CA THR A 10 0.96 10.42 0.02
C THR A 10 -0.24 10.05 0.90
N SER A 11 -1.00 9.00 0.54
CA SER A 11 -2.14 8.48 1.29
C SER A 11 -1.94 7.00 1.64
N PRO A 12 -2.23 6.57 2.88
CA PRO A 12 -2.07 5.18 3.32
C PRO A 12 -3.27 4.27 2.98
N GLY A 13 -4.47 4.83 2.85
CA GLY A 13 -5.76 4.11 2.92
C GLY A 13 -6.21 3.35 1.66
N GLY A 14 -5.30 2.61 1.02
CA GLY A 14 -5.67 1.65 -0.03
C GLY A 14 -5.04 0.28 0.18
N VAL A 15 -3.82 0.26 0.73
CA VAL A 15 -3.05 -0.97 0.94
C VAL A 15 -3.72 -1.89 1.96
N PHE A 16 -4.17 -1.31 3.09
CA PHE A 16 -4.79 -2.08 4.17
C PHE A 16 -6.11 -2.71 3.69
N GLU A 17 -6.90 -1.96 2.95
CA GLU A 17 -8.15 -2.37 2.34
C GLU A 17 -7.92 -3.48 1.30
N THR A 18 -6.93 -3.30 0.41
CA THR A 18 -6.55 -4.35 -0.55
C THR A 18 -6.17 -5.63 0.17
N TYR A 19 -5.31 -5.55 1.18
CA TYR A 19 -4.90 -6.70 1.98
C TYR A 19 -6.11 -7.39 2.62
N THR A 20 -6.92 -6.64 3.35
CA THR A 20 -8.08 -7.18 4.09
C THR A 20 -9.13 -7.79 3.16
N ASN A 21 -9.38 -7.18 2.01
CA ASN A 21 -10.30 -7.72 1.01
C ASN A 21 -9.78 -9.04 0.41
N LEU A 22 -8.49 -9.12 0.08
CA LEU A 22 -7.87 -10.33 -0.47
C LEU A 22 -7.88 -11.51 0.52
N ILE A 23 -7.45 -11.30 1.77
CA ILE A 23 -7.40 -12.39 2.76
C ILE A 23 -8.80 -12.91 3.15
N ASN A 24 -9.83 -12.08 3.00
CA ASN A 24 -11.21 -12.45 3.30
C ASN A 24 -11.98 -12.98 2.08
N GLY A 25 -11.44 -12.86 0.87
CA GLY A 25 -12.16 -13.20 -0.35
C GLY A 25 -13.26 -12.19 -0.71
N ASN A 26 -13.16 -10.94 -0.23
CA ASN A 26 -14.13 -9.87 -0.41
C ASN A 26 -13.69 -8.88 -1.50
N TYR A 27 -13.44 -9.38 -2.72
CA TYR A 27 -13.02 -8.57 -3.86
C TYR A 27 -13.80 -8.96 -5.13
N GLU A 28 -13.86 -8.05 -6.08
CA GLU A 28 -14.56 -8.25 -7.36
C GLU A 28 -13.68 -9.09 -8.30
N SER A 29 -14.11 -10.32 -8.61
CA SER A 29 -13.55 -11.22 -9.62
C SER A 29 -14.58 -12.28 -10.02
N ASP A 30 -14.28 -13.10 -11.04
CA ASP A 30 -15.18 -14.17 -11.47
C ASP A 30 -15.40 -15.24 -10.40
N ASN A 31 -14.37 -15.54 -9.59
CA ASN A 31 -14.41 -16.54 -8.53
C ASN A 31 -13.51 -16.07 -7.36
N PRO A 32 -13.98 -15.17 -6.48
CA PRO A 32 -13.17 -14.67 -5.39
C PRO A 32 -12.94 -15.75 -4.35
N SER A 33 -11.69 -15.87 -3.90
CA SER A 33 -11.27 -16.83 -2.88
C SER A 33 -10.31 -16.17 -1.91
N LYS A 34 -10.25 -16.67 -0.67
CA LYS A 34 -9.28 -16.16 0.30
C LYS A 34 -7.85 -16.34 -0.20
N VAL A 35 -7.04 -15.31 -0.02
CA VAL A 35 -5.64 -15.31 -0.40
C VAL A 35 -4.76 -15.37 0.85
N GLU A 36 -3.79 -16.27 0.87
CA GLU A 36 -2.79 -16.35 1.94
C GLU A 36 -1.60 -15.43 1.63
N ILE A 37 -1.51 -14.32 2.36
CA ILE A 37 -0.48 -13.29 2.20
C ILE A 37 0.38 -13.23 3.46
N ASP A 38 1.65 -13.60 3.36
CA ASP A 38 2.61 -13.52 4.48
C ASP A 38 3.38 -12.19 4.51
N THR A 39 3.56 -11.57 3.35
CA THR A 39 4.43 -10.40 3.18
C THR A 39 3.77 -9.36 2.30
N ILE A 40 3.85 -8.10 2.74
CA ILE A 40 3.34 -6.93 2.06
C ILE A 40 4.52 -6.01 1.76
N TYR A 41 4.84 -5.86 0.49
CA TYR A 41 5.87 -4.95 0.02
C TYR A 41 5.27 -3.59 -0.34
N LEU A 42 5.74 -2.53 0.32
CA LEU A 42 5.36 -1.15 0.01
C LEU A 42 6.45 -0.47 -0.79
N ILE A 43 6.14 -0.14 -2.04
CA ILE A 43 7.04 0.58 -2.93
C ILE A 43 6.83 2.07 -2.77
N ARG A 44 7.88 2.78 -2.37
CA ARG A 44 7.83 4.24 -2.20
C ARG A 44 9.03 4.96 -2.80
N THR A 45 8.84 6.25 -3.05
CA THR A 45 9.90 7.21 -3.37
C THR A 45 10.44 7.87 -2.10
N LEU A 46 11.41 8.78 -2.26
CA LEU A 46 12.04 9.55 -1.18
C LEU A 46 11.23 10.77 -0.72
N ASP A 47 10.06 11.01 -1.31
CA ASP A 47 9.20 12.11 -0.89
C ASP A 47 8.79 11.97 0.58
N LYS A 48 8.85 13.07 1.34
CA LYS A 48 8.62 13.07 2.79
C LYS A 48 7.18 12.72 3.15
N ASP A 49 6.22 13.15 2.35
CA ASP A 49 4.80 12.84 2.60
C ASP A 49 4.52 11.36 2.28
N VAL A 50 5.21 10.78 1.29
CA VAL A 50 5.17 9.33 1.02
C VAL A 50 5.85 8.54 2.13
N GLU A 51 6.98 9.01 2.67
CA GLU A 51 7.63 8.39 3.83
C GLU A 51 6.73 8.40 5.06
N PHE A 52 6.04 9.52 5.31
CA PHE A 52 5.06 9.60 6.39
C PHE A 52 3.89 8.64 6.17
N ALA A 53 3.34 8.56 4.96
CA ALA A 53 2.31 7.58 4.61
C ALA A 53 2.78 6.14 4.84
N PHE A 54 4.05 5.81 4.52
CA PHE A 54 4.62 4.50 4.79
C PHE A 54 4.64 4.15 6.28
N LYS A 55 5.08 5.10 7.12
CA LYS A 55 5.07 4.93 8.58
C LYS A 55 3.66 4.66 9.10
N LEU A 56 2.68 5.40 8.59
CA LEU A 56 1.27 5.22 8.96
C LEU A 56 0.73 3.85 8.57
N VAL A 57 0.98 3.37 7.35
CA VAL A 57 0.57 2.02 6.93
C VAL A 57 1.19 0.98 7.88
N LYS A 58 2.51 1.04 8.11
CA LYS A 58 3.18 0.08 8.98
C LYS A 58 2.64 0.11 10.42
N ALA A 59 2.41 1.30 10.96
CA ALA A 59 1.82 1.46 12.30
C ALA A 59 0.39 0.93 12.37
N LEU A 60 -0.43 1.15 11.33
CA LEU A 60 -1.79 0.61 11.24
C LEU A 60 -1.78 -0.92 11.28
N PHE A 61 -0.90 -1.57 10.51
CA PHE A 61 -0.76 -3.04 10.53
C PHE A 61 -0.38 -3.58 11.92
N ILE A 62 0.52 -2.89 12.64
CA ILE A 62 0.87 -3.23 14.03
C ILE A 62 -0.35 -3.09 14.95
N CYS A 63 -1.07 -1.97 14.85
CA CYS A 63 -2.26 -1.69 15.66
C CYS A 63 -3.38 -2.71 15.44
N GLN A 64 -3.53 -3.17 14.19
CA GLN A 64 -4.50 -4.19 13.79
C GLN A 64 -4.02 -5.62 14.09
N LYS A 65 -2.80 -5.78 14.65
CA LYS A 65 -2.18 -7.07 14.97
C LYS A 65 -2.17 -8.03 13.78
N ILE A 66 -1.96 -7.49 12.59
CA ILE A 66 -1.89 -8.28 11.37
C ILE A 66 -0.59 -9.11 11.40
N PRO A 67 -0.65 -10.43 11.16
CA PRO A 67 0.53 -11.29 11.25
C PRO A 67 1.49 -11.11 10.07
N SER A 68 1.02 -10.58 8.94
CA SER A 68 1.83 -10.37 7.74
C SER A 68 2.89 -9.30 7.95
N GLU A 69 4.09 -9.54 7.42
CA GLU A 69 5.21 -8.61 7.51
C GLU A 69 5.04 -7.46 6.50
N VAL A 70 5.18 -6.21 6.96
CA VAL A 70 5.22 -5.03 6.08
C VAL A 70 6.67 -4.65 5.80
N VAL A 71 7.10 -4.88 4.56
CA VAL A 71 8.47 -4.68 4.08
C VAL A 71 8.56 -3.48 3.14
N GLU A 72 9.60 -2.68 3.30
CA GLU A 72 9.86 -1.51 2.47
C GLU A 72 10.61 -1.86 1.17
N ILE A 73 10.17 -1.30 0.05
CA ILE A 73 10.97 -1.16 -1.17
C ILE A 73 11.18 0.34 -1.42
N LYS A 74 12.32 0.84 -0.96
CA LYS A 74 12.70 2.24 -1.10
C LYS A 74 13.38 2.47 -2.45
N ILE A 75 12.73 3.22 -3.34
CA ILE A 75 13.31 3.64 -4.61
C ILE A 75 14.05 4.96 -4.40
N ASN A 76 15.32 5.00 -4.78
CA ASN A 76 16.19 6.18 -4.62
C ASN A 76 15.92 7.28 -5.66
N ILE A 77 14.67 7.75 -5.73
CA ILE A 77 14.20 8.89 -6.53
C ILE A 77 13.13 9.64 -5.71
N SER A 78 12.98 10.95 -5.89
CA SER A 78 11.91 11.72 -5.20
C SER A 78 10.56 11.61 -5.92
N ASP A 79 10.55 11.68 -7.25
CA ASP A 79 9.41 11.44 -8.13
C ASP A 79 9.93 10.90 -9.48
N ILE A 80 9.02 10.48 -10.37
CA ILE A 80 9.32 10.16 -11.77
C ILE A 80 9.05 11.40 -12.62
N THR A 81 10.12 12.10 -12.99
CA THR A 81 10.09 13.34 -13.80
C THR A 81 10.67 13.14 -15.19
N ASN A 82 11.41 12.05 -15.42
CA ASN A 82 12.02 11.73 -16.70
C ASN A 82 12.05 10.22 -16.98
N LYS A 83 12.47 9.85 -18.20
CA LYS A 83 12.52 8.46 -18.67
C LYS A 83 13.50 7.60 -17.86
N GLN A 84 14.65 8.14 -17.45
CA GLN A 84 15.66 7.39 -16.71
C GLN A 84 15.12 6.97 -15.33
N GLU A 85 14.46 7.88 -14.63
CA GLU A 85 13.80 7.61 -13.34
C GLU A 85 12.67 6.57 -13.50
N TYR A 86 11.88 6.66 -14.58
CA TYR A 86 10.86 5.66 -14.88
C TYR A 86 11.46 4.27 -15.09
N GLU A 87 12.55 4.16 -15.86
CA GLU A 87 13.24 2.89 -16.09
C GLU A 87 13.89 2.34 -14.81
N GLN A 88 14.47 3.21 -13.97
CA GLN A 88 15.00 2.83 -12.66
C GLN A 88 13.88 2.27 -11.76
N PHE A 89 12.75 2.96 -11.67
CA PHE A 89 11.59 2.52 -10.89
C PHE A 89 11.07 1.16 -11.38
N LYS A 90 10.88 1.04 -12.69
CA LYS A 90 10.40 -0.18 -13.36
C LYS A 90 11.32 -1.37 -13.09
N SER A 91 12.64 -1.18 -13.20
CA SER A 91 13.64 -2.23 -12.97
C SER A 91 13.62 -2.76 -11.54
N GLN A 92 13.54 -1.86 -10.54
CA GLN A 92 13.53 -2.26 -9.13
C GLN A 92 12.26 -3.02 -8.76
N ILE A 93 11.09 -2.62 -9.28
CA ILE A 93 9.83 -3.34 -9.07
C ILE A 93 9.87 -4.73 -9.72
N PHE A 94 10.36 -4.83 -10.96
CA PHE A 94 10.39 -6.08 -11.72
C PHE A 94 11.15 -7.20 -10.99
N GLN A 95 12.13 -6.86 -10.16
CA GLN A 95 12.90 -7.82 -9.36
C GLN A 95 12.16 -8.33 -8.14
N LYS A 96 11.03 -7.70 -7.75
CA LYS A 96 10.28 -8.00 -6.53
C LYS A 96 8.96 -8.74 -6.80
N ILE A 97 8.40 -8.56 -7.99
CA ILE A 97 7.19 -9.25 -8.44
C ILE A 97 7.55 -10.65 -8.96
N GLY A 98 6.94 -11.67 -8.34
CA GLY A 98 6.92 -13.04 -8.79
C GLY A 98 5.58 -13.43 -9.43
N LYS A 99 5.56 -14.61 -10.04
CA LYS A 99 4.33 -15.19 -10.60
C LYS A 99 3.30 -15.47 -9.51
N GLY A 100 2.05 -15.09 -9.75
CA GLY A 100 0.92 -15.26 -8.82
C GLY A 100 0.94 -14.31 -7.62
N ASP A 101 1.89 -13.39 -7.52
CA ASP A 101 1.83 -12.31 -6.53
C ASP A 101 0.69 -11.34 -6.86
N PHE A 102 0.17 -10.62 -5.87
CA PHE A 102 -0.84 -9.58 -6.06
C PHE A 102 -0.17 -8.21 -6.11
N VAL A 103 -0.45 -7.42 -7.14
CA VAL A 103 0.12 -6.08 -7.34
C VAL A 103 -0.97 -5.03 -7.25
N ASP A 104 -0.95 -4.23 -6.19
CA ASP A 104 -1.83 -3.10 -5.98
C ASP A 104 -1.21 -1.82 -6.54
N PHE A 105 -1.82 -1.30 -7.62
CA PHE A 105 -1.37 -0.08 -8.30
C PHE A 105 -2.22 1.16 -7.95
N THR A 106 -3.08 1.06 -6.93
CA THR A 106 -4.02 2.12 -6.52
C THR A 106 -3.30 3.39 -6.06
N GLY A 107 -2.26 3.22 -5.24
CA GLY A 107 -1.51 4.32 -4.66
C GLY A 107 -0.35 4.78 -5.53
N GLY A 108 0.15 5.98 -5.25
CA GLY A 108 1.32 6.55 -5.92
C GLY A 108 0.98 7.46 -7.09
N ARG A 109 2.04 7.98 -7.72
CA ARG A 109 1.91 8.82 -8.92
C ARG A 109 1.56 7.93 -10.10
N LYS A 110 0.82 8.46 -11.09
CA LYS A 110 0.32 7.67 -12.24
C LYS A 110 1.42 6.87 -12.95
N ALA A 111 2.62 7.45 -13.09
CA ALA A 111 3.76 6.77 -13.68
C ALA A 111 4.20 5.54 -12.86
N MET A 112 4.13 5.60 -11.54
CA MET A 112 4.41 4.46 -10.66
C MET A 112 3.38 3.35 -10.85
N SER A 113 2.10 3.72 -10.83
CA SER A 113 0.98 2.79 -11.03
C SER A 113 1.07 2.06 -12.36
N VAL A 114 1.35 2.79 -13.45
CA VAL A 114 1.53 2.22 -14.79
C VAL A 114 2.75 1.30 -14.84
N ALA A 115 3.88 1.69 -14.26
CA ALA A 115 5.07 0.85 -14.22
C ALA A 115 4.82 -0.47 -13.47
N ALA A 116 4.15 -0.39 -12.31
CA ALA A 116 3.78 -1.56 -11.51
C ALA A 116 2.83 -2.49 -12.27
N ALA A 117 1.78 -1.95 -12.90
CA ALA A 117 0.84 -2.74 -13.70
C ALA A 117 1.53 -3.46 -14.86
N ILE A 118 2.39 -2.76 -15.61
CA ILE A 118 3.15 -3.38 -16.71
C ILE A 118 4.07 -4.49 -16.18
N GLN A 119 4.71 -4.30 -15.01
CA GLN A 119 5.59 -5.33 -14.45
C GLN A 119 4.80 -6.53 -13.93
N ALA A 120 3.61 -6.32 -13.37
CA ALA A 120 2.71 -7.38 -12.93
C ALA A 120 2.34 -8.31 -14.10
N LEU A 121 1.84 -7.72 -15.19
CA LEU A 121 1.45 -8.46 -16.40
C LEU A 121 2.63 -9.23 -17.00
N LYS A 122 3.82 -8.64 -17.03
CA LYS A 122 5.04 -9.32 -17.53
C LYS A 122 5.49 -10.52 -16.69
N ARG A 123 5.01 -10.63 -15.46
CA ARG A 123 5.42 -11.65 -14.49
C ARG A 123 4.33 -12.68 -14.22
N ASP A 124 3.21 -12.63 -14.94
CA ASP A 124 2.01 -13.42 -14.62
C ASP A 124 1.58 -13.24 -13.16
N ALA A 125 1.66 -11.99 -12.67
CA ALA A 125 1.16 -11.60 -11.36
C ALA A 125 -0.25 -11.03 -11.48
N TYR A 126 -1.04 -11.19 -10.42
CA TYR A 126 -2.39 -10.68 -10.34
C TYR A 126 -2.39 -9.17 -10.16
N LEU A 127 -3.19 -8.47 -10.96
CA LEU A 127 -3.27 -7.01 -10.90
C LEU A 127 -4.53 -6.59 -10.16
N VAL A 128 -4.40 -5.79 -9.10
CA VAL A 128 -5.55 -5.32 -8.31
C VAL A 128 -5.56 -3.80 -8.15
N THR A 129 -6.76 -3.24 -8.03
CA THR A 129 -6.95 -1.85 -7.60
C THR A 129 -8.08 -1.77 -6.59
N THR A 130 -8.01 -0.80 -5.68
CA THR A 130 -9.01 -0.54 -4.66
C THR A 130 -9.65 0.81 -4.88
N ILE A 131 -10.95 0.79 -5.16
CA ILE A 131 -11.77 1.99 -5.28
C ILE A 131 -12.09 2.48 -3.88
N ILE A 132 -11.60 3.68 -3.56
CA ILE A 132 -11.88 4.40 -2.32
C ILE A 132 -12.99 5.41 -2.60
N PRO A 133 -14.12 5.40 -1.87
CA PRO A 133 -15.14 6.43 -1.98
C PRO A 133 -14.57 7.83 -1.76
N GLN A 134 -14.98 8.82 -2.56
CA GLN A 134 -14.43 10.18 -2.48
C GLN A 134 -14.62 10.82 -1.10
N SER A 135 -15.75 10.56 -0.44
CA SER A 135 -16.03 11.03 0.92
C SER A 135 -15.00 10.49 1.93
N GLU A 136 -14.67 9.21 1.82
CA GLU A 136 -13.67 8.56 2.67
C GLU A 136 -12.27 9.04 2.35
N TYR A 137 -11.93 9.20 1.07
CA TYR A 137 -10.65 9.80 0.66
C TYR A 137 -10.45 11.17 1.32
N ASN A 138 -11.46 12.03 1.28
CA ASN A 138 -11.40 13.36 1.91
C ASN A 138 -11.26 13.27 3.43
N ARG A 139 -11.97 12.33 4.07
CA ARG A 139 -11.90 12.08 5.51
C ARG A 139 -10.48 11.67 5.94
N ILE A 140 -9.88 10.72 5.22
CA ILE A 140 -8.51 10.27 5.44
C ILE A 140 -7.53 11.42 5.25
N GLN A 141 -7.67 12.22 4.18
CA GLN A 141 -6.79 13.36 3.93
C GLN A 141 -6.81 14.40 5.06
N ASN A 142 -7.97 14.61 5.69
CA ASN A 142 -8.05 15.46 6.87
C ASN A 142 -7.38 14.82 8.08
N LYS A 143 -7.64 13.53 8.34
CA LYS A 143 -7.00 12.79 9.43
C LYS A 143 -5.48 12.75 9.31
N LEU A 144 -4.96 12.64 8.08
CA LEU A 144 -3.52 12.68 7.80
C LEU A 144 -2.88 13.99 8.27
N LYS A 145 -3.56 15.13 8.07
CA LYS A 145 -3.04 16.43 8.51
C LYS A 145 -2.94 16.50 10.03
N GLU A 146 -3.90 15.93 10.76
CA GLU A 146 -3.87 15.84 12.22
C GLU A 146 -2.71 14.96 12.70
N LEU A 147 -2.54 13.79 12.07
CA LEU A 147 -1.51 12.82 12.42
C LEU A 147 -0.08 13.30 12.11
N LYS A 148 0.11 14.23 11.16
CA LYS A 148 1.45 14.81 10.87
C LYS A 148 2.09 15.42 12.12
N ASN A 149 1.30 15.94 13.06
CA ASN A 149 1.81 16.51 14.31
C ASN A 149 2.15 15.45 15.38
N LYS A 150 1.89 14.17 15.10
CA LYS A 150 2.07 13.02 16.01
C LYS A 150 3.11 12.02 15.50
N GLU A 151 4.05 12.48 14.68
CA GLU A 151 5.05 11.61 14.04
C GLU A 151 5.94 10.89 15.08
N ASN A 152 6.23 11.51 16.21
CA ASN A 152 7.01 10.89 17.28
C ASN A 152 6.29 9.69 17.89
N GLU A 153 4.99 9.83 18.16
CA GLU A 153 4.12 8.77 18.68
C GLU A 153 3.97 7.64 17.65
N ILE A 154 3.90 7.97 16.37
CA ILE A 154 3.93 6.98 15.28
C ILE A 154 5.26 6.22 15.29
N ASN A 155 6.41 6.91 15.42
CA ASN A 155 7.71 6.24 15.52
C ASN A 155 7.81 5.35 16.77
N ASP A 156 7.18 5.74 17.88
CA ASP A 156 7.13 4.95 19.11
C ASP A 156 6.30 3.65 18.94
N ILE A 157 5.22 3.67 18.15
CA ILE A 157 4.53 2.44 17.73
C ILE A 157 5.48 1.54 16.94
N LEU A 158 6.23 2.09 15.99
CA LEU A 158 7.11 1.32 15.11
C LEU A 158 8.30 0.69 15.86
N ALA A 159 8.87 1.41 16.83
CA ALA A 159 10.04 0.97 17.58
C ALA A 159 9.68 0.13 18.80
N ASN A 160 8.72 0.59 19.59
CA ASN A 160 8.42 0.08 20.93
C ASN A 160 7.06 -0.60 21.04
N LYS A 161 6.27 -0.64 19.94
CA LYS A 161 4.90 -1.17 19.93
C LYS A 161 4.01 -0.50 20.97
N ASN A 162 4.22 0.80 21.23
CA ASN A 162 3.32 1.58 22.09
C ASN A 162 1.98 1.80 21.38
N LEU A 163 0.93 1.09 21.81
CA LEU A 163 -0.35 1.06 21.10
C LEU A 163 -1.30 2.24 21.44
N SER A 164 -0.80 3.28 22.10
CA SER A 164 -1.61 4.42 22.59
C SER A 164 -2.36 5.17 21.47
N LEU A 165 -1.75 5.28 20.29
CA LEU A 165 -2.33 5.99 19.13
C LEU A 165 -3.18 5.07 18.22
N CYS A 166 -3.29 3.77 18.53
CA CYS A 166 -4.02 2.84 17.68
C CYS A 166 -5.50 3.21 17.44
N PRO A 167 -6.28 3.71 18.42
CA PRO A 167 -7.65 4.15 18.17
C PRO A 167 -7.74 5.21 17.06
N GLU A 168 -6.80 6.16 17.04
CA GLU A 168 -6.76 7.21 16.03
C GLU A 168 -6.28 6.70 14.66
N LEU A 169 -5.32 5.75 14.66
CA LEU A 169 -4.87 5.11 13.42
C LEU A 169 -5.96 4.25 12.79
N ASN A 170 -6.85 3.65 13.59
CA ASN A 170 -7.99 2.89 13.08
C ASN A 170 -8.96 3.75 12.27
N GLU A 171 -8.97 5.06 12.51
CA GLU A 171 -9.74 5.99 11.67
C GLU A 171 -9.15 6.11 10.25
N LEU A 172 -7.94 5.61 9.96
CA LEU A 172 -7.41 5.55 8.60
C LEU A 172 -8.01 4.41 7.77
N ILE A 173 -8.70 3.46 8.40
CA ILE A 173 -9.39 2.37 7.70
C ILE A 173 -10.56 2.95 6.90
N VAL A 174 -10.65 2.53 5.64
CA VAL A 174 -11.64 3.04 4.69
C VAL A 174 -12.88 2.16 4.69
N HIS A 175 -14.03 2.76 4.93
CA HIS A 175 -15.30 2.06 4.85
C HIS A 175 -15.85 2.06 3.42
N GLY A 176 -16.29 0.89 2.95
CA GLY A 176 -16.82 0.75 1.59
C GLY A 176 -15.77 0.80 0.48
N ALA A 177 -14.49 0.61 0.81
CA ALA A 177 -13.44 0.36 -0.18
C ALA A 177 -13.71 -0.96 -0.92
N ARG A 178 -13.56 -0.95 -2.25
CA ARG A 178 -13.81 -2.12 -3.10
C ARG A 178 -12.56 -2.48 -3.89
N THR A 179 -12.02 -3.67 -3.63
CA THR A 179 -10.87 -4.21 -4.38
C THR A 179 -11.38 -4.96 -5.61
N ILE A 180 -10.77 -4.71 -6.77
CA ILE A 180 -11.09 -5.33 -8.05
C ILE A 180 -9.84 -6.06 -8.54
N LEU A 181 -9.99 -7.34 -8.89
CA LEU A 181 -8.98 -8.12 -9.59
C LEU A 181 -9.16 -7.96 -11.10
N LEU A 182 -8.12 -7.49 -11.80
CA LEU A 182 -8.18 -7.12 -13.21
C LEU A 182 -7.61 -8.19 -14.16
N SER A 183 -6.67 -8.99 -13.68
CA SER A 183 -6.01 -10.07 -14.42
C SER A 183 -5.29 -10.99 -13.46
#